data_AF-C1AYH2-F1
#
_entry.id   AF-C1AYH2-F1
#
_cell.length_a   1.000
_cell.length_b   1.000
_cell.length_c   1.000
_cell.angle_alpha   90.00
_cell.angle_beta   90.00
_cell.angle_gamma   90.00
#
_symmetry.space_group_name_H-M   'P 1'
#
loop_
_entity.id
_entity.type
_entity.pdbx_description
1 polymer ?
#
loop_
_entity_poly.entity_id
_entity_poly.type
_entity_poly.pdbx_seq_one_letter_code
_entity_poly.pdbx_strand_id
1 'polypeptide(L)'
;MESDSFVREYLLLGLGFDRLEEGFVDAYTGDPALRRQVENAPKPDPRDLARTAANLRAELPSAGLSEERTRFLDVHLRALECSGRKFAGDDVGFVDEVEAYFDVRIERGDEEQYREAHRKMDAVLPGPGPLAERIRVHRAKDAIPADRLQECVDAFSSALRDLVRQHYALPESEVVEYEVVGDKPWSGFNYYLGDYRSKVAINSDLEQHMANLPRLIAHESYPGHHTEHCRKEAGLVGAGQLEQTLFVVNTPQCLMAEGLADLALEAIVGSDWGLWAQEIYADLGLRFDGEQAQRLSGASGQLLGVRQDAAMMLHDEGRSHDDVAAFLQRWSLSTPERARQSLRFLSSPLWRAYTSTYVEGYRLLGGWLAEVPVGAERSERFRRLLDEPLVPSVLRAGEGYLTAGG
;
A
#
# COMPACT_ATOMS: atom_id res chain seq x y z
N MET A 1 17.48 11.52 -26.01
CA MET A 1 17.42 12.58 -24.98
C MET A 1 18.50 12.28 -23.93
N GLU A 2 19.18 13.28 -23.35
CA GLU A 2 20.09 13.02 -22.21
C GLU A 2 19.30 12.55 -20.98
N SER A 3 19.87 11.67 -20.16
CA SER A 3 19.18 11.02 -19.02
C SER A 3 18.50 12.02 -18.08
N ASP A 4 19.16 13.14 -17.79
CA ASP A 4 18.67 14.14 -16.84
C ASP A 4 17.48 14.92 -17.41
N SER A 5 17.51 15.18 -18.72
CA SER A 5 16.38 15.78 -19.44
C SER A 5 15.18 14.83 -19.46
N PHE A 6 15.42 13.52 -19.65
CA PHE A 6 14.35 12.52 -19.64
C PHE A 6 13.66 12.44 -18.28
N VAL A 7 14.45 12.35 -17.21
CA VAL A 7 13.92 12.30 -15.84
C VAL A 7 13.17 13.59 -15.50
N ARG A 8 13.67 14.76 -15.93
CA ARG A 8 12.94 16.03 -15.76
C ARG A 8 11.58 16.01 -16.45
N GLU A 9 11.48 15.49 -17.67
CA GLU A 9 10.20 15.39 -18.39
C GLU A 9 9.24 14.41 -17.71
N TYR A 10 9.74 13.27 -17.21
CA TYR A 10 8.96 12.34 -16.40
C TYR A 10 8.40 13.00 -15.13
N LEU A 11 9.21 13.77 -14.40
CA LEU A 11 8.78 14.48 -13.20
C LEU A 11 7.71 15.53 -13.51
N LEU A 12 7.89 16.32 -14.58
CA LEU A 12 6.90 17.30 -15.03
C LEU A 12 5.59 16.64 -15.47
N LEU A 13 5.67 15.48 -16.14
CA LEU A 13 4.49 14.70 -16.52
C LEU A 13 3.69 14.27 -15.29
N GLY A 14 4.33 13.64 -14.30
CA GLY A 14 3.65 13.18 -13.10
C GLY A 14 3.04 14.32 -12.28
N LEU A 15 3.77 15.42 -12.08
CA LEU A 15 3.24 16.64 -11.47
C LEU A 15 2.06 17.24 -12.26
N GLY A 16 2.05 17.07 -13.58
CA GLY A 16 0.95 17.48 -14.45
C GLY A 16 -0.36 16.75 -14.14
N PHE A 17 -0.31 15.48 -13.73
CA PHE A 17 -1.51 14.72 -13.36
C PHE A 17 -2.16 15.24 -12.07
N ASP A 18 -1.38 15.76 -11.12
CA ASP A 18 -1.89 16.39 -9.88
C ASP A 18 -2.76 17.64 -10.18
N ARG A 19 -2.57 18.25 -11.36
CA ARG A 19 -3.40 19.37 -11.85
C ARG A 19 -4.73 18.91 -12.47
N LEU A 20 -4.85 17.63 -12.81
CA LEU A 20 -6.11 17.03 -13.27
C LEU A 20 -6.97 16.57 -12.10
N GLU A 21 -6.36 15.87 -11.15
CA GLU A 21 -6.98 15.31 -9.96
C GLU A 21 -6.06 15.54 -8.75
N GLU A 22 -6.55 16.26 -7.75
CA GLU A 22 -5.78 16.55 -6.53
C GLU A 22 -5.51 15.26 -5.76
N GLY A 23 -4.25 15.06 -5.34
CA GLY A 23 -3.83 13.84 -4.64
C GLY A 23 -3.37 12.73 -5.60
N PHE A 24 -3.20 13.04 -6.89
CA PHE A 24 -2.56 12.11 -7.81
C PHE A 24 -1.06 11.95 -7.49
N VAL A 25 -0.42 13.03 -7.03
CA VAL A 25 0.93 12.98 -6.47
C VAL A 25 0.83 12.83 -4.97
N ASP A 26 1.20 11.65 -4.48
CA ASP A 26 1.20 11.30 -3.06
C ASP A 26 2.32 12.02 -2.30
N ALA A 27 3.53 11.98 -2.86
CA ALA A 27 4.69 12.67 -2.34
C ALA A 27 5.58 13.22 -3.46
N TYR A 28 6.15 14.42 -3.24
CA TYR A 28 7.19 14.98 -4.10
C TYR A 28 8.24 15.72 -3.29
N THR A 29 9.48 15.21 -3.32
CA THR A 29 10.62 15.72 -2.56
C THR A 29 11.73 16.28 -3.45
N GLY A 30 11.49 16.34 -4.76
CA GLY A 30 12.42 16.89 -5.75
C GLY A 30 12.42 18.42 -5.77
N ASP A 31 13.05 19.01 -6.81
CA ASP A 31 13.16 20.46 -6.97
C ASP A 31 11.78 21.17 -6.96
N PRO A 32 11.49 21.99 -5.92
CA PRO A 32 10.23 22.73 -5.82
C PRO A 32 9.96 23.66 -7.02
N ALA A 33 10.97 24.03 -7.81
CA ALA A 33 10.77 24.80 -9.04
C ALA A 33 10.00 24.02 -10.11
N LEU A 34 10.10 22.70 -10.17
CA LEU A 34 9.31 21.87 -11.10
C LEU A 34 7.82 21.92 -10.74
N ARG A 35 7.49 21.76 -9.46
CA ARG A 35 6.09 21.89 -8.98
C ARG A 35 5.53 23.28 -9.29
N ARG A 36 6.28 24.35 -8.98
CA ARG A 36 5.89 25.73 -9.33
C ARG A 36 5.72 25.94 -10.83
N GLN A 37 6.56 25.31 -11.66
CA GLN A 37 6.44 25.42 -13.12
C GLN A 37 5.10 24.86 -13.59
N VAL A 38 4.69 23.68 -13.08
CA VAL A 38 3.43 23.02 -13.44
C VAL A 38 2.21 23.76 -12.88
N GLU A 39 2.29 24.26 -11.65
CA GLU A 39 1.21 25.04 -11.03
C GLU A 39 0.89 26.35 -11.77
N ASN A 40 1.93 27.01 -12.30
CA ASN A 40 1.81 28.26 -13.05
C ASN A 40 1.46 28.05 -14.53
N ALA A 41 1.48 26.82 -15.02
CA ALA A 41 1.06 26.48 -16.38
C ALA A 41 -0.48 26.40 -16.51
N PRO A 42 -1.03 26.55 -17.73
CA PRO A 42 -2.43 26.25 -18.00
C PRO A 42 -2.81 24.84 -17.53
N LYS A 43 -4.09 24.63 -17.18
CA LYS A 43 -4.58 23.28 -16.83
C LYS A 43 -4.27 22.33 -18.00
N PRO A 44 -3.61 21.18 -17.76
CA PRO A 44 -3.23 20.27 -18.83
C PRO A 44 -4.47 19.60 -19.45
N ASP A 45 -4.36 19.22 -20.73
CA ASP A 45 -5.31 18.32 -21.37
C ASP A 45 -4.91 16.86 -21.06
N PRO A 46 -5.81 16.02 -20.51
CA PRO A 46 -5.51 14.62 -20.24
C PRO A 46 -5.05 13.83 -21.48
N ARG A 47 -5.54 14.16 -22.68
CA ARG A 47 -5.09 13.53 -23.93
C ARG A 47 -3.65 13.92 -24.30
N ASP A 48 -3.23 15.12 -23.95
CA ASP A 48 -1.84 15.55 -24.16
C ASP A 48 -0.91 14.87 -23.15
N LEU A 49 -1.31 14.73 -21.87
CA LEU A 49 -0.51 13.98 -20.89
C LEU A 49 -0.36 12.50 -21.29
N ALA A 50 -1.44 11.85 -21.75
CA ALA A 50 -1.37 10.47 -22.25
C ALA A 50 -0.38 10.34 -23.43
N ARG A 51 -0.41 11.30 -24.37
CA ARG A 51 0.51 11.33 -25.52
C ARG A 51 1.95 11.55 -25.09
N THR A 52 2.19 12.43 -24.13
CA THR A 52 3.52 12.65 -23.55
C THR A 52 4.04 11.38 -22.89
N ALA A 53 3.21 10.68 -22.12
CA ALA A 53 3.59 9.40 -21.51
C ALA A 53 4.01 8.35 -22.56
N ALA A 54 3.21 8.20 -23.62
CA ALA A 54 3.50 7.28 -24.72
C ALA A 54 4.78 7.66 -25.48
N ASN A 55 5.02 8.95 -25.73
CA ASN A 55 6.22 9.44 -26.39
C ASN A 55 7.47 9.18 -25.54
N LEU A 56 7.43 9.53 -24.24
CA LEU A 56 8.52 9.24 -23.32
C LEU A 56 8.83 7.75 -23.27
N ARG A 57 7.78 6.90 -23.23
CA ARG A 57 7.95 5.45 -23.21
C ARG A 57 8.62 4.92 -24.48
N ALA A 58 8.30 5.50 -25.65
CA ALA A 58 8.93 5.14 -26.92
C ALA A 58 10.41 5.58 -26.98
N GLU A 59 10.78 6.68 -26.33
CA GLU A 59 12.14 7.20 -26.28
C GLU A 59 13.02 6.54 -25.22
N LEU A 60 12.39 5.95 -24.20
CA LEU A 60 13.02 5.35 -23.02
C LEU A 60 14.21 4.40 -23.34
N PRO A 61 14.15 3.49 -24.34
CA PRO A 61 15.30 2.62 -24.67
C PRO A 61 16.57 3.37 -25.08
N SER A 62 16.43 4.63 -25.52
CA SER A 62 17.53 5.51 -25.96
C SER A 62 17.92 6.57 -24.93
N ALA A 63 17.33 6.55 -23.73
CA ALA A 63 17.55 7.56 -22.68
C ALA A 63 18.88 7.40 -21.93
N GLY A 64 19.64 6.33 -22.18
CA GLY A 64 20.94 6.09 -21.53
C GLY A 64 20.85 5.73 -20.04
N LEU A 65 19.69 5.25 -19.59
CA LEU A 65 19.44 4.83 -18.21
C LEU A 65 19.89 3.37 -18.00
N SER A 66 20.17 3.00 -16.74
CA SER A 66 20.41 1.60 -16.39
C SER A 66 19.16 0.75 -16.64
N GLU A 67 19.33 -0.56 -16.79
CA GLU A 67 18.22 -1.48 -17.05
C GLU A 67 17.12 -1.41 -15.97
N GLU A 68 17.50 -1.34 -14.70
CA GLU A 68 16.58 -1.23 -13.57
C GLU A 68 15.69 0.02 -13.66
N ARG A 69 16.31 1.20 -13.76
CA ARG A 69 15.62 2.50 -14.00
C ARG A 69 14.72 2.47 -15.24
N THR A 70 15.17 1.79 -16.30
CA THR A 70 14.39 1.61 -17.54
C THR A 70 13.12 0.81 -17.28
N ARG A 71 13.20 -0.32 -16.56
CA ARG A 71 12.02 -1.13 -16.20
C ARG A 71 11.05 -0.35 -15.30
N PHE A 72 11.58 0.36 -14.29
CA PHE A 72 10.79 1.21 -13.41
C PHE A 72 9.98 2.25 -14.19
N LEU A 73 10.65 3.02 -15.06
CA LEU A 73 10.01 4.07 -15.84
C LEU A 73 9.06 3.53 -16.91
N ASP A 74 9.33 2.37 -17.51
CA ASP A 74 8.44 1.79 -18.52
C ASP A 74 7.04 1.51 -17.96
N VAL A 75 6.98 0.83 -16.81
CA VAL A 75 5.70 0.47 -16.20
C VAL A 75 5.00 1.68 -15.57
N HIS A 76 5.75 2.67 -15.08
CA HIS A 76 5.20 3.97 -14.64
C HIS A 76 4.58 4.74 -15.81
N LEU A 77 5.29 4.86 -16.94
CA LEU A 77 4.79 5.58 -18.11
C LEU A 77 3.57 4.89 -18.73
N ARG A 78 3.52 3.55 -18.73
CA ARG A 78 2.31 2.80 -19.12
C ARG A 78 1.11 3.14 -18.21
N ALA A 79 1.32 3.21 -16.90
CA ALA A 79 0.28 3.56 -15.94
C ALA A 79 -0.22 5.01 -16.13
N LEU A 80 0.70 5.95 -16.34
CA LEU A 80 0.37 7.36 -16.63
C LEU A 80 -0.35 7.53 -17.97
N GLU A 81 0.06 6.79 -19.01
CA GLU A 81 -0.65 6.76 -20.29
C GLU A 81 -2.11 6.32 -20.10
N CYS A 82 -2.34 5.21 -19.37
CA CYS A 82 -3.68 4.73 -19.05
C CYS A 82 -4.48 5.77 -18.26
N SER A 83 -3.86 6.39 -17.25
CA SER A 83 -4.48 7.44 -16.43
C SER A 83 -4.94 8.62 -17.29
N GLY A 84 -4.10 9.08 -18.22
CA GLY A 84 -4.45 10.18 -19.13
C GLY A 84 -5.62 9.81 -20.05
N ARG A 85 -5.66 8.58 -20.58
CA ARG A 85 -6.79 8.07 -21.38
C ARG A 85 -8.08 8.01 -20.55
N LYS A 86 -8.00 7.52 -19.31
CA LYS A 86 -9.11 7.46 -18.36
C LYS A 86 -9.67 8.86 -18.05
N PHE A 87 -8.80 9.83 -17.75
CA PHE A 87 -9.22 11.22 -17.53
C PHE A 87 -9.78 11.89 -18.81
N ALA A 88 -9.36 11.44 -19.98
CA ALA A 88 -9.89 11.88 -21.27
C ALA A 88 -11.25 11.24 -21.65
N GLY A 89 -11.79 10.37 -20.80
CA GLY A 89 -13.08 9.69 -20.97
C GLY A 89 -13.03 8.47 -21.90
N ASP A 90 -11.85 7.92 -22.19
CA ASP A 90 -11.73 6.69 -22.96
C ASP A 90 -12.29 5.50 -22.14
N ASP A 91 -12.95 4.57 -22.83
CA ASP A 91 -13.41 3.32 -22.24
C ASP A 91 -12.25 2.33 -22.15
N VAL A 92 -11.90 1.94 -20.92
CA VAL A 92 -10.82 1.00 -20.59
C VAL A 92 -11.43 -0.02 -19.64
N GLY A 93 -11.38 -1.30 -20.03
CA GLY A 93 -11.88 -2.40 -19.20
C GLY A 93 -11.16 -2.43 -17.85
N PHE A 94 -11.87 -2.76 -16.78
CA PHE A 94 -11.34 -2.64 -15.41
C PHE A 94 -10.10 -3.51 -15.17
N VAL A 95 -10.08 -4.74 -15.72
CA VAL A 95 -8.91 -5.63 -15.62
C VAL A 95 -7.70 -5.05 -16.36
N ASP A 96 -7.91 -4.46 -17.54
CA ASP A 96 -6.83 -3.86 -18.34
C ASP A 96 -6.33 -2.55 -17.72
N GLU A 97 -7.21 -1.80 -17.05
CA GLU A 97 -6.84 -0.63 -16.24
C GLU A 97 -5.93 -1.04 -15.08
N VAL A 98 -6.31 -2.07 -14.31
CA VAL A 98 -5.51 -2.59 -13.19
C VAL A 98 -4.17 -3.13 -13.67
N GLU A 99 -4.13 -3.82 -14.81
CA GLU A 99 -2.88 -4.29 -15.43
C GLU A 99 -1.97 -3.15 -15.86
N ALA A 100 -2.53 -2.10 -16.46
CA ALA A 100 -1.76 -0.92 -16.82
C ALA A 100 -1.22 -0.19 -15.60
N TYR A 101 -2.05 0.02 -14.56
CA TYR A 101 -1.71 0.76 -13.34
C TYR A 101 -0.73 0.03 -12.46
N PHE A 102 -0.94 -1.26 -12.20
CA PHE A 102 -0.22 -1.97 -11.15
C PHE A 102 0.66 -3.10 -11.67
N ASP A 103 0.78 -3.21 -12.99
CA ASP A 103 1.60 -4.23 -13.64
C ASP A 103 1.20 -5.65 -13.23
N VAL A 104 -0.05 -5.89 -12.83
CA VAL A 104 -0.61 -7.20 -12.44
C VAL A 104 -1.97 -7.40 -13.09
N ARG A 105 -2.28 -8.63 -13.51
CA ARG A 105 -3.62 -8.96 -14.00
C ARG A 105 -4.42 -9.59 -12.87
N ILE A 106 -5.62 -9.06 -12.61
CA ILE A 106 -6.51 -9.54 -11.56
C ILE A 106 -7.56 -10.50 -12.09
N GLU A 107 -7.96 -11.43 -11.22
CA GLU A 107 -9.02 -12.40 -11.48
C GLU A 107 -9.90 -12.54 -10.24
N ARG A 108 -11.11 -13.06 -10.44
CA ARG A 108 -12.07 -13.29 -9.36
C ARG A 108 -11.60 -14.42 -8.44
N GLY A 109 -11.67 -14.20 -7.14
CA GLY A 109 -11.36 -15.20 -6.14
C GLY A 109 -12.35 -16.37 -6.09
N ASP A 110 -11.93 -17.47 -5.46
CA ASP A 110 -12.80 -18.61 -5.17
C ASP A 110 -13.53 -18.39 -3.84
N GLU A 111 -14.87 -18.28 -3.90
CA GLU A 111 -15.71 -18.12 -2.72
C GLU A 111 -15.57 -19.27 -1.70
N GLU A 112 -15.13 -20.47 -2.10
CA GLU A 112 -14.86 -21.54 -1.13
C GLU A 112 -13.71 -21.19 -0.19
N GLN A 113 -12.73 -20.41 -0.64
CA GLN A 113 -11.67 -19.89 0.24
C GLN A 113 -12.24 -18.93 1.29
N TYR A 114 -13.24 -18.13 0.94
CA TYR A 114 -13.93 -17.25 1.88
C TYR A 114 -14.78 -18.05 2.87
N ARG A 115 -15.45 -19.14 2.43
CA ARG A 115 -16.16 -20.05 3.33
C ARG A 115 -15.21 -20.73 4.31
N GLU A 116 -14.05 -21.16 3.84
CA GLU A 116 -13.03 -21.79 4.68
C GLU A 116 -12.46 -20.81 5.70
N ALA A 117 -12.22 -19.55 5.33
CA ALA A 117 -11.88 -18.49 6.28
C ALA A 117 -12.95 -18.35 7.38
N HIS A 118 -14.23 -18.30 7.00
CA HIS A 118 -15.33 -18.23 7.97
C HIS A 118 -15.31 -19.43 8.93
N ARG A 119 -15.08 -20.67 8.44
CA ARG A 119 -14.95 -21.86 9.31
C ARG A 119 -13.77 -21.75 10.28
N LYS A 120 -12.61 -21.28 9.81
CA LYS A 120 -11.43 -21.07 10.67
C LYS A 120 -11.69 -20.00 11.72
N MET A 121 -12.31 -18.89 11.34
CA MET A 121 -12.69 -17.82 12.26
C MET A 121 -13.73 -18.27 13.29
N ASP A 122 -14.69 -19.12 12.87
CA ASP A 122 -15.70 -19.72 13.76
C ASP A 122 -15.05 -20.56 14.87
N ALA A 123 -13.99 -21.32 14.54
CA ALA A 123 -13.22 -22.09 15.51
C ALA A 123 -12.36 -21.22 16.45
N VAL A 124 -11.92 -20.05 16.03
CA VAL A 124 -11.14 -19.11 16.87
C VAL A 124 -12.04 -18.33 17.82
N LEU A 125 -13.25 -17.97 17.38
CA LEU A 125 -14.25 -17.25 18.17
C LEU A 125 -15.46 -18.15 18.48
N PRO A 126 -15.32 -19.16 19.37
CA PRO A 126 -16.42 -20.06 19.70
C PRO A 126 -17.52 -19.33 20.46
N GLY A 127 -18.77 -19.68 20.20
CA GLY A 127 -19.92 -19.15 20.93
C GLY A 127 -21.23 -19.31 20.17
N PRO A 128 -22.37 -19.05 20.85
CA PRO A 128 -23.69 -19.11 20.21
C PRO A 128 -23.90 -17.96 19.22
N GLY A 129 -24.81 -18.15 18.27
CA GLY A 129 -25.22 -17.13 17.30
C GLY A 129 -24.32 -17.02 16.07
N PRO A 130 -24.65 -16.14 15.11
CA PRO A 130 -23.89 -15.99 13.85
C PRO A 130 -22.48 -15.44 14.05
N LEU A 131 -21.52 -15.89 13.23
CA LEU A 131 -20.11 -15.45 13.30
C LEU A 131 -19.94 -13.92 13.21
N ALA A 132 -20.68 -13.25 12.32
CA ALA A 132 -20.61 -11.79 12.16
C ALA A 132 -20.92 -11.04 13.47
N GLU A 133 -21.88 -11.54 14.27
CA GLU A 133 -22.22 -10.95 15.56
C GLU A 133 -21.11 -11.18 16.60
N ARG A 134 -20.50 -12.38 16.60
CA ARG A 134 -19.39 -12.68 17.51
C ARG A 134 -18.15 -11.84 17.19
N ILE A 135 -17.85 -11.61 15.92
CA ILE A 135 -16.77 -10.69 15.49
C ILE A 135 -17.06 -9.27 15.95
N ARG A 136 -18.31 -8.79 15.82
CA ARG A 136 -18.71 -7.46 16.28
C ARG A 136 -18.49 -7.30 17.78
N VAL A 137 -18.91 -8.27 18.56
CA VAL A 137 -18.69 -8.30 20.03
C VAL A 137 -17.21 -8.38 20.37
N HIS A 138 -16.42 -9.16 19.62
CA HIS A 138 -14.97 -9.24 19.81
C HIS A 138 -14.29 -7.88 19.52
N ARG A 139 -14.57 -7.25 18.39
CA ARG A 139 -14.02 -5.92 18.02
C ARG A 139 -14.36 -4.83 19.03
N ALA A 140 -15.58 -4.82 19.55
CA ALA A 140 -15.98 -3.86 20.58
C ALA A 140 -15.18 -4.00 21.89
N LYS A 141 -14.73 -5.22 22.24
CA LYS A 141 -13.85 -5.46 23.40
C LYS A 141 -12.39 -5.12 23.11
N ASP A 142 -12.01 -5.18 21.84
CA ASP A 142 -10.65 -4.89 21.36
C ASP A 142 -10.41 -3.39 21.13
N ALA A 143 -11.43 -2.53 21.30
CA ALA A 143 -11.30 -1.10 21.11
C ALA A 143 -10.32 -0.46 22.10
N ILE A 144 -9.43 0.38 21.58
CA ILE A 144 -8.49 1.18 22.35
C ILE A 144 -9.24 2.42 22.87
N PRO A 145 -9.21 2.71 24.18
CA PRO A 145 -9.74 3.98 24.69
C PRO A 145 -9.05 5.17 24.03
N ALA A 146 -9.82 6.16 23.57
CA ALA A 146 -9.29 7.27 22.78
C ALA A 146 -8.19 8.08 23.51
N ASP A 147 -8.31 8.20 24.83
CA ASP A 147 -7.33 8.86 25.71
C ASP A 147 -6.02 8.06 25.90
N ARG A 148 -6.01 6.78 25.52
CA ARG A 148 -4.84 5.89 25.56
C ARG A 148 -4.19 5.69 24.18
N LEU A 149 -4.84 6.12 23.09
CA LEU A 149 -4.39 5.84 21.73
C LEU A 149 -2.97 6.37 21.47
N GLN A 150 -2.68 7.62 21.82
CA GLN A 150 -1.36 8.23 21.58
C GLN A 150 -0.25 7.46 22.32
N GLU A 151 -0.47 7.09 23.57
CA GLU A 151 0.49 6.33 24.37
C GLU A 151 0.80 4.97 23.73
N CYS A 152 -0.22 4.27 23.22
CA CYS A 152 -0.03 3.01 22.49
C CYS A 152 0.76 3.23 21.19
N VAL A 153 0.44 4.28 20.43
CA VAL A 153 1.14 4.63 19.18
C VAL A 153 2.63 4.85 19.44
N ASP A 154 2.96 5.66 20.45
CA ASP A 154 4.34 5.98 20.82
C ASP A 154 5.10 4.71 21.25
N ALA A 155 4.47 3.84 22.04
CA ALA A 155 5.06 2.59 22.49
C ALA A 155 5.37 1.62 21.35
N PHE A 156 4.42 1.39 20.43
CA PHE A 156 4.65 0.52 19.28
C PHE A 156 5.68 1.11 18.31
N SER A 157 5.62 2.42 18.07
CA SER A 157 6.59 3.10 17.21
C SER A 157 8.01 2.94 17.74
N SER A 158 8.22 3.21 19.03
CA SER A 158 9.53 3.05 19.67
C SER A 158 10.03 1.62 19.58
N ALA A 159 9.19 0.64 19.92
CA ALA A 159 9.58 -0.77 19.89
C ALA A 159 9.92 -1.27 18.47
N LEU A 160 9.13 -0.87 17.46
CA LEU A 160 9.41 -1.21 16.06
C LEU A 160 10.67 -0.52 15.55
N ARG A 161 10.88 0.76 15.90
CA ARG A 161 12.09 1.50 15.51
C ARG A 161 13.35 0.84 16.04
N ASP A 162 13.34 0.37 17.28
CA ASP A 162 14.46 -0.34 17.90
C ASP A 162 14.77 -1.66 17.19
N LEU A 163 13.74 -2.42 16.78
CA LEU A 163 13.93 -3.63 15.98
C LEU A 163 14.47 -3.31 14.59
N VAL A 164 13.86 -2.35 13.89
CA VAL A 164 14.24 -1.96 12.54
C VAL A 164 15.70 -1.51 12.49
N ARG A 165 16.17 -0.70 13.44
CA ARG A 165 17.56 -0.24 13.47
C ARG A 165 18.60 -1.35 13.65
N GLN A 166 18.22 -2.50 14.19
CA GLN A 166 19.09 -3.67 14.32
C GLN A 166 19.27 -4.42 12.99
N HIS A 167 18.29 -4.32 12.09
CA HIS A 167 18.25 -5.08 10.84
C HIS A 167 18.48 -4.22 9.59
N TYR A 168 18.03 -2.98 9.60
CA TYR A 168 18.02 -2.06 8.48
C TYR A 168 18.60 -0.72 8.91
N ALA A 169 19.77 -0.36 8.38
CA ALA A 169 20.41 0.92 8.68
C ALA A 169 19.53 2.11 8.24
N LEU A 170 19.27 3.05 9.14
CA LEU A 170 18.49 4.25 8.84
C LEU A 170 19.35 5.51 9.04
N PRO A 171 19.11 6.59 8.27
CA PRO A 171 19.77 7.87 8.49
C PRO A 171 19.58 8.37 9.92
N GLU A 172 20.63 8.89 10.57
CA GLU A 172 20.54 9.32 11.98
C GLU A 172 19.47 10.40 12.23
N SER A 173 19.15 11.19 11.20
CA SER A 173 18.16 12.26 11.24
C SER A 173 16.73 11.80 10.95
N GLU A 174 16.47 10.52 10.68
CA GLU A 174 15.11 10.07 10.40
C GLU A 174 14.17 10.31 11.58
N VAL A 175 12.95 10.77 11.26
CA VAL A 175 11.94 11.06 12.26
C VAL A 175 10.53 10.86 11.71
N VAL A 176 9.68 10.27 12.56
CA VAL A 176 8.24 10.20 12.37
C VAL A 176 7.57 11.06 13.43
N GLU A 177 6.72 11.98 13.00
CA GLU A 177 5.81 12.73 13.89
C GLU A 177 4.41 12.12 13.79
N TYR A 178 3.83 11.72 14.92
CA TYR A 178 2.48 11.17 14.97
C TYR A 178 1.47 12.25 15.34
N GLU A 179 0.35 12.28 14.62
CA GLU A 179 -0.77 13.16 14.93
C GLU A 179 -2.09 12.38 14.94
N VAL A 180 -2.84 12.50 16.03
CA VAL A 180 -4.22 12.01 16.07
C VAL A 180 -5.14 13.06 15.48
N VAL A 181 -5.82 12.72 14.40
CA VAL A 181 -6.68 13.63 13.62
C VAL A 181 -8.12 13.09 13.54
N GLY A 182 -9.09 14.00 13.41
CA GLY A 182 -10.49 13.67 13.10
C GLY A 182 -10.87 14.00 11.65
N ASP A 183 -12.09 13.64 11.28
CA ASP A 183 -12.79 13.86 10.00
C ASP A 183 -12.02 13.34 8.77
N LYS A 184 -11.45 12.13 8.89
CA LYS A 184 -10.71 11.47 7.80
C LYS A 184 -11.41 10.19 7.31
N PRO A 185 -11.27 9.83 6.02
CA PRO A 185 -11.87 8.62 5.45
C PRO A 185 -11.02 7.35 5.62
N TRP A 186 -9.80 7.46 6.18
CA TRP A 186 -8.80 6.39 6.34
C TRP A 186 -8.45 6.19 7.82
N SER A 187 -7.77 5.08 8.18
CA SER A 187 -7.38 4.76 9.56
C SER A 187 -6.04 5.36 9.99
N GLY A 188 -5.07 5.36 9.08
CA GLY A 188 -3.78 6.03 9.20
C GLY A 188 -3.32 6.46 7.81
N PHE A 189 -2.37 7.39 7.76
CA PHE A 189 -1.75 7.82 6.52
C PHE A 189 -0.36 8.42 6.79
N ASN A 190 0.64 8.00 6.02
CA ASN A 190 1.98 8.58 6.02
C ASN A 190 2.08 9.73 4.99
N TYR A 191 2.42 10.92 5.47
CA TYR A 191 2.91 12.01 4.63
C TYR A 191 4.43 12.03 4.66
N TYR A 192 5.09 11.60 3.59
CA TYR A 192 6.54 11.75 3.46
C TYR A 192 6.90 13.17 3.03
N LEU A 193 7.70 13.86 3.85
CA LEU A 193 8.02 15.28 3.70
C LEU A 193 9.40 15.51 3.05
N GLY A 194 10.15 14.44 2.78
CA GLY A 194 11.56 14.51 2.40
C GLY A 194 12.48 14.75 3.60
N ASP A 195 13.79 14.75 3.35
CA ASP A 195 14.82 14.92 4.39
C ASP A 195 14.69 13.90 5.52
N TYR A 196 14.22 12.68 5.18
CA TYR A 196 13.98 11.57 6.11
C TYR A 196 12.89 11.85 7.16
N ARG A 197 11.91 12.70 6.82
CA ARG A 197 10.81 13.09 7.72
C ARG A 197 9.47 12.56 7.23
N SER A 198 8.72 11.91 8.11
CA SER A 198 7.31 11.60 7.88
C SER A 198 6.43 12.23 8.95
N LYS A 199 5.20 12.54 8.55
CA LYS A 199 4.09 12.78 9.46
C LYS A 199 3.08 11.66 9.28
N VAL A 200 2.81 10.90 10.34
CA VAL A 200 1.80 9.83 10.35
C VAL A 200 0.57 10.33 11.07
N ALA A 201 -0.50 10.52 10.31
CA ALA A 201 -1.77 10.93 10.87
C ALA A 201 -2.61 9.68 11.16
N ILE A 202 -3.21 9.58 12.35
CA ILE A 202 -4.03 8.45 12.80
C ILE A 202 -5.43 8.96 13.10
N ASN A 203 -6.44 8.32 12.50
CA ASN A 203 -7.81 8.78 12.61
C ASN A 203 -8.46 8.34 13.93
N SER A 204 -8.85 9.30 14.78
CA SER A 204 -9.56 9.05 16.04
C SER A 204 -11.07 8.85 15.90
N ASP A 205 -11.66 9.21 14.76
CA ASP A 205 -13.12 9.10 14.56
C ASP A 205 -13.56 7.65 14.32
N LEU A 206 -12.61 6.81 13.93
CA LEU A 206 -12.79 5.38 13.82
C LEU A 206 -12.29 4.73 15.11
N GLU A 207 -13.08 3.82 15.68
CA GLU A 207 -12.63 2.98 16.79
C GLU A 207 -11.36 2.22 16.37
N GLN A 208 -10.23 2.58 17.00
CA GLN A 208 -8.97 1.88 16.82
C GLN A 208 -8.98 0.62 17.66
N HIS A 209 -8.46 -0.48 17.11
CA HIS A 209 -8.50 -1.80 17.73
C HIS A 209 -7.10 -2.28 18.10
N MET A 210 -6.95 -2.89 19.28
CA MET A 210 -5.67 -3.34 19.81
C MET A 210 -4.98 -4.34 18.87
N ALA A 211 -5.73 -5.22 18.22
CA ALA A 211 -5.20 -6.18 17.25
C ALA A 211 -4.68 -5.52 15.96
N ASN A 212 -5.20 -4.35 15.59
CA ASN A 212 -4.84 -3.66 14.35
C ASN A 212 -3.71 -2.64 14.53
N LEU A 213 -3.61 -1.99 15.70
CA LEU A 213 -2.64 -0.91 15.92
C LEU A 213 -1.18 -1.31 15.63
N PRO A 214 -0.66 -2.49 16.05
CA PRO A 214 0.71 -2.88 15.73
C PRO A 214 0.97 -2.95 14.22
N ARG A 215 -0.01 -3.42 13.44
CA ARG A 215 0.07 -3.46 11.97
C ARG A 215 0.04 -2.07 11.39
N LEU A 216 -0.88 -1.22 11.87
CA LEU A 216 -0.98 0.16 11.40
C LEU A 216 0.35 0.90 11.59
N ILE A 217 0.96 0.83 12.78
CA ILE A 217 2.23 1.52 13.04
C ILE A 217 3.37 0.91 12.22
N ALA A 218 3.41 -0.41 12.04
CA ALA A 218 4.41 -1.04 11.19
C ALA A 218 4.27 -0.62 9.72
N HIS A 219 3.04 -0.62 9.22
CA HIS A 219 2.67 -0.25 7.85
C HIS A 219 3.03 1.21 7.55
N GLU A 220 2.66 2.14 8.42
CA GLU A 220 2.91 3.57 8.19
C GLU A 220 4.36 3.98 8.50
N SER A 221 5.06 3.27 9.40
CA SER A 221 6.35 3.72 9.94
C SER A 221 7.47 2.68 9.77
N TYR A 222 7.57 1.73 10.70
CA TYR A 222 8.75 0.87 10.85
C TYR A 222 8.36 -0.61 10.77
N PRO A 223 8.80 -1.40 9.77
CA PRO A 223 9.62 -1.04 8.60
C PRO A 223 8.82 -0.64 7.33
N GLY A 224 7.59 -0.14 7.45
CA GLY A 224 6.75 0.21 6.30
C GLY A 224 7.12 1.54 5.62
N HIS A 225 6.13 2.34 5.23
CA HIS A 225 6.29 3.49 4.32
C HIS A 225 7.42 4.46 4.70
N HIS A 226 7.49 4.90 5.96
CA HIS A 226 8.57 5.80 6.37
C HIS A 226 9.96 5.19 6.15
N THR A 227 10.12 3.92 6.50
CA THR A 227 11.39 3.19 6.35
C THR A 227 11.75 3.02 4.88
N GLU A 228 10.78 2.67 4.03
CA GLU A 228 10.97 2.58 2.58
C GLU A 228 11.43 3.94 2.00
N HIS A 229 10.71 5.01 2.29
CA HIS A 229 11.06 6.34 1.78
C HIS A 229 12.45 6.78 2.24
N CYS A 230 12.79 6.59 3.52
CA CYS A 230 14.10 7.00 4.03
C CYS A 230 15.25 6.24 3.35
N ARG A 231 15.06 4.93 3.12
CA ARG A 231 16.09 4.09 2.51
C ARG A 231 16.24 4.38 1.01
N LYS A 232 15.13 4.57 0.28
CA LYS A 232 15.16 4.97 -1.13
C LYS A 232 15.69 6.39 -1.33
N GLU A 233 15.40 7.32 -0.43
CA GLU A 233 16.00 8.66 -0.48
C GLU A 233 17.52 8.59 -0.25
N ALA A 234 17.97 7.88 0.79
CA ALA A 234 19.39 7.77 1.09
C ALA A 234 20.17 7.02 -0.01
N GLY A 235 19.59 5.94 -0.54
CA GLY A 235 20.23 5.08 -1.54
C GLY A 235 20.06 5.59 -2.97
N LEU A 236 18.83 5.65 -3.46
CA LEU A 236 18.53 5.92 -4.87
C LEU A 236 18.62 7.40 -5.21
N VAL A 237 17.95 8.26 -4.42
CA VAL A 237 18.01 9.72 -4.64
C VAL A 237 19.42 10.24 -4.37
N GLY A 238 20.07 9.77 -3.31
CA GLY A 238 21.49 10.05 -3.00
C GLY A 238 22.46 9.65 -4.13
N ALA A 239 22.11 8.63 -4.93
CA ALA A 239 22.85 8.22 -6.13
C ALA A 239 22.44 8.96 -7.42
N GLY A 240 21.55 9.94 -7.33
CA GLY A 240 21.11 10.77 -8.47
C GLY A 240 19.91 10.23 -9.26
N GLN A 241 19.20 9.21 -8.77
CA GLN A 241 17.98 8.71 -9.42
C GLN A 241 16.77 9.61 -9.08
N LEU A 242 16.75 10.81 -9.67
CA LEU A 242 15.77 11.84 -9.32
C LEU A 242 14.31 11.46 -9.61
N GLU A 243 14.04 10.48 -10.47
CA GLU A 243 12.70 9.94 -10.68
C GLU A 243 12.08 9.34 -9.40
N GLN A 244 12.91 8.94 -8.42
CA GLN A 244 12.47 8.40 -7.14
C GLN A 244 12.00 9.49 -6.15
N THR A 245 12.15 10.78 -6.51
CA THR A 245 11.63 11.90 -5.71
C THR A 245 10.13 12.13 -5.90
N LEU A 246 9.49 11.36 -6.78
CA LEU A 246 8.08 11.47 -7.12
C LEU A 246 7.37 10.15 -6.83
N PHE A 247 6.33 10.21 -6.00
CA PHE A 247 5.42 9.11 -5.73
C PHE A 247 4.05 9.46 -6.30
N VAL A 248 3.61 8.73 -7.33
CA VAL A 248 2.35 8.97 -8.04
C VAL A 248 1.40 7.79 -7.85
N VAL A 249 0.15 8.08 -7.49
CA VAL A 249 -0.88 7.06 -7.28
C VAL A 249 -1.26 6.37 -8.59
N ASN A 250 -1.88 5.19 -8.48
CA ASN A 250 -2.23 4.35 -9.64
C ASN A 250 -1.03 3.97 -10.52
N THR A 251 0.14 3.76 -9.90
CA THR A 251 1.34 3.20 -10.55
C THR A 251 1.82 1.92 -9.85
N PRO A 252 2.69 1.11 -10.47
CA PRO A 252 3.14 -0.15 -9.87
C PRO A 252 3.93 0.05 -8.57
N GLN A 253 4.55 1.22 -8.38
CA GLN A 253 5.16 1.60 -7.10
C GLN A 253 4.17 1.54 -5.93
N CYS A 254 2.89 1.89 -6.13
CA CYS A 254 1.88 1.78 -5.08
C CYS A 254 1.65 0.32 -4.66
N LEU A 255 1.59 -0.61 -5.61
CA LEU A 255 1.45 -2.04 -5.29
C LEU A 255 2.64 -2.57 -4.50
N MET A 256 3.85 -2.13 -4.88
CA MET A 256 5.08 -2.52 -4.20
C MET A 256 5.14 -1.95 -2.77
N ALA A 257 4.84 -0.67 -2.60
CA ALA A 257 4.84 0.01 -1.30
C ALA A 257 3.77 -0.55 -0.35
N GLU A 258 2.54 -0.73 -0.83
CA GLU A 258 1.43 -1.26 -0.03
C GLU A 258 1.66 -2.73 0.36
N GLY A 259 2.14 -3.56 -0.58
CA GLY A 259 2.52 -4.94 -0.28
C GLY A 259 3.65 -5.04 0.75
N LEU A 260 4.65 -4.16 0.66
CA LEU A 260 5.76 -4.09 1.63
C LEU A 260 5.22 -3.70 3.01
N ALA A 261 4.41 -2.64 3.07
CA ALA A 261 3.85 -2.11 4.31
C ALA A 261 2.89 -3.11 4.99
N ASP A 262 2.05 -3.82 4.24
CA ASP A 262 1.18 -4.87 4.77
C ASP A 262 1.96 -6.07 5.36
N LEU A 263 3.17 -6.34 4.87
CA LEU A 263 4.06 -7.40 5.34
C LEU A 263 5.05 -6.92 6.43
N ALA A 264 5.09 -5.62 6.72
CA ALA A 264 6.13 -5.00 7.54
C ALA A 264 6.21 -5.57 8.96
N LEU A 265 5.07 -5.77 9.63
CA LEU A 265 5.05 -6.31 10.99
C LEU A 265 5.57 -7.75 11.05
N GLU A 266 5.13 -8.59 10.10
CA GLU A 266 5.55 -9.99 10.04
C GLU A 266 7.02 -10.12 9.62
N ALA A 267 7.52 -9.19 8.81
CA ALA A 267 8.92 -9.17 8.40
C ALA A 267 9.89 -8.86 9.55
N ILE A 268 9.51 -7.99 10.49
CA ILE A 268 10.39 -7.57 11.59
C ILE A 268 10.13 -8.31 12.91
N VAL A 269 8.87 -8.64 13.24
CA VAL A 269 8.50 -9.32 14.50
C VAL A 269 8.29 -10.82 14.30
N GLY A 270 7.91 -11.25 13.09
CA GLY A 270 7.62 -12.66 12.79
C GLY A 270 6.19 -13.08 13.14
N SER A 271 5.98 -14.41 13.18
CA SER A 271 4.65 -15.01 13.38
C SER A 271 4.05 -14.77 14.77
N ASP A 272 4.89 -14.47 15.76
CA ASP A 272 4.49 -14.30 17.17
C ASP A 272 4.17 -12.82 17.51
N TRP A 273 3.84 -12.02 16.49
CA TRP A 273 3.51 -10.59 16.65
C TRP A 273 2.42 -10.34 17.70
N GLY A 274 1.49 -11.27 17.89
CA GLY A 274 0.39 -11.14 18.84
C GLY A 274 0.90 -11.18 20.28
N LEU A 275 1.81 -12.11 20.58
CA LEU A 275 2.45 -12.22 21.88
C LEU A 275 3.35 -11.01 22.16
N TRP A 276 4.11 -10.57 21.15
CA TRP A 276 4.92 -9.36 21.25
C TRP A 276 4.07 -8.12 21.55
N ALA A 277 2.94 -7.94 20.85
CA ALA A 277 2.04 -6.83 21.12
C ALA A 277 1.37 -6.93 22.50
N GLN A 278 1.08 -8.14 22.96
CA GLN A 278 0.52 -8.38 24.30
C GLN A 278 1.46 -7.93 25.42
N GLU A 279 2.77 -8.14 25.27
CA GLU A 279 3.77 -7.66 26.24
C GLU A 279 3.77 -6.12 26.32
N ILE A 280 3.80 -5.45 25.16
CA ILE A 280 3.75 -3.97 25.09
C ILE A 280 2.46 -3.43 25.72
N TYR A 281 1.30 -4.01 25.41
CA TYR A 281 0.04 -3.58 26.02
C TYR A 281 0.00 -3.81 27.53
N ALA A 282 0.59 -4.90 28.02
CA ALA A 282 0.65 -5.21 29.44
C ALA A 282 1.44 -4.14 30.23
N ASP A 283 2.54 -3.62 29.65
CA ASP A 283 3.31 -2.52 30.23
C ASP A 283 2.49 -1.22 30.31
N LEU A 284 1.55 -1.02 29.38
CA LEU A 284 0.58 0.08 29.40
C LEU A 284 -0.64 -0.21 30.29
N GLY A 285 -0.70 -1.36 30.96
CA GLY A 285 -1.83 -1.77 31.79
C GLY A 285 -3.10 -2.13 31.00
N LEU A 286 -2.97 -2.42 29.70
CA LEU A 286 -4.05 -2.85 28.82
C LEU A 286 -4.05 -4.37 28.68
N ARG A 287 -5.24 -4.97 28.64
CA ARG A 287 -5.40 -6.42 28.47
C ARG A 287 -5.68 -6.74 27.01
N PHE A 288 -4.74 -7.44 26.38
CA PHE A 288 -4.84 -7.93 25.02
C PHE A 288 -4.60 -9.46 24.99
N ASP A 289 -5.36 -10.19 24.17
CA ASP A 289 -5.15 -11.63 23.96
C ASP A 289 -4.43 -11.83 22.62
N GLY A 290 -3.10 -11.80 22.68
CA GLY A 290 -2.23 -11.87 21.52
C GLY A 290 -2.36 -13.17 20.73
N GLU A 291 -2.53 -14.30 21.45
CA GLU A 291 -2.70 -15.61 20.81
C GLU A 291 -4.02 -15.70 20.04
N GLN A 292 -5.12 -15.19 20.61
CA GLN A 292 -6.39 -15.15 19.90
C GLN A 292 -6.32 -14.20 18.70
N ALA A 293 -5.69 -13.03 18.85
CA ALA A 293 -5.57 -12.04 17.78
C ALA A 293 -4.76 -12.56 16.59
N GLN A 294 -3.61 -13.21 16.82
CA GLN A 294 -2.80 -13.81 15.74
C GLN A 294 -3.53 -14.94 15.01
N ARG A 295 -4.22 -15.81 15.77
CA ARG A 295 -5.01 -16.90 15.18
C ARG A 295 -6.17 -16.36 14.35
N LEU A 296 -6.84 -15.30 14.82
CA LEU A 296 -7.94 -14.68 14.11
C LEU A 296 -7.46 -13.98 12.83
N SER A 297 -6.34 -13.26 12.90
CA SER A 297 -5.69 -12.64 11.74
C SER A 297 -5.39 -13.68 10.66
N GLY A 298 -4.69 -14.77 11.02
CA GLY A 298 -4.37 -15.86 10.10
C GLY A 298 -5.62 -16.56 9.53
N ALA A 299 -6.65 -16.77 10.37
CA ALA A 299 -7.93 -17.34 9.91
C ALA A 299 -8.66 -16.46 8.90
N SER A 300 -8.53 -15.14 9.02
CA SER A 300 -9.18 -14.16 8.14
C SER A 300 -8.43 -13.85 6.85
N GLY A 301 -7.16 -14.29 6.71
CA GLY A 301 -6.29 -13.88 5.60
C GLY A 301 -6.85 -14.16 4.20
N GLN A 302 -7.62 -15.24 4.02
CA GLN A 302 -8.25 -15.53 2.73
C GLN A 302 -9.39 -14.55 2.37
N LEU A 303 -9.86 -13.71 3.30
CA LEU A 303 -10.86 -12.67 3.03
C LEU A 303 -10.28 -11.41 2.37
N LEU A 304 -8.94 -11.30 2.24
CA LEU A 304 -8.27 -10.15 1.63
C LEU A 304 -8.83 -9.83 0.23
N GLY A 305 -9.09 -10.86 -0.58
CA GLY A 305 -9.59 -10.73 -1.95
C GLY A 305 -11.02 -10.21 -2.10
N VAL A 306 -11.81 -10.19 -1.02
CA VAL A 306 -13.24 -9.84 -1.08
C VAL A 306 -13.47 -8.43 -1.61
N ARG A 307 -12.62 -7.46 -1.24
CA ARG A 307 -12.76 -6.07 -1.73
C ARG A 307 -12.41 -5.96 -3.22
N GLN A 308 -11.42 -6.73 -3.70
CA GLN A 308 -11.07 -6.77 -5.12
C GLN A 308 -12.18 -7.42 -5.95
N ASP A 309 -12.73 -8.55 -5.49
CA ASP A 309 -13.87 -9.19 -6.15
C ASP A 309 -15.08 -8.27 -6.22
N ALA A 310 -15.34 -7.49 -5.16
CA ALA A 310 -16.39 -6.48 -5.16
C ALA A 310 -16.13 -5.37 -6.19
N ALA A 311 -14.88 -4.94 -6.37
CA ALA A 311 -14.50 -3.97 -7.41
C ALA A 311 -14.72 -4.54 -8.82
N MET A 312 -14.34 -5.81 -9.06
CA MET A 312 -14.60 -6.50 -10.33
C MET A 312 -16.08 -6.66 -10.61
N MET A 313 -16.88 -7.08 -9.61
CA MET A 313 -18.33 -7.16 -9.74
C MET A 313 -18.93 -5.81 -10.17
N LEU A 314 -18.43 -4.70 -9.62
CA LEU A 314 -18.95 -3.38 -9.91
C LEU A 314 -18.52 -2.86 -11.30
N HIS A 315 -17.23 -2.96 -11.64
CA HIS A 315 -16.65 -2.28 -12.81
C HIS A 315 -16.45 -3.17 -14.03
N ASP A 316 -16.30 -4.48 -13.85
CA ASP A 316 -16.08 -5.44 -14.93
C ASP A 316 -17.38 -6.18 -15.28
N GLU A 317 -18.12 -6.64 -14.26
CA GLU A 317 -19.36 -7.41 -14.46
C GLU A 317 -20.63 -6.53 -14.52
N GLY A 318 -20.52 -5.23 -14.19
CA GLY A 318 -21.65 -4.29 -14.21
C GLY A 318 -22.76 -4.62 -13.20
N ARG A 319 -22.42 -5.26 -12.07
CA ARG A 319 -23.39 -5.59 -11.02
C ARG A 319 -23.90 -4.35 -10.31
N SER A 320 -25.12 -4.45 -9.76
CA SER A 320 -25.74 -3.35 -9.04
C SER A 320 -25.01 -3.07 -7.72
N HIS A 321 -25.12 -1.85 -7.21
CA HIS A 321 -24.58 -1.49 -5.90
C HIS A 321 -25.18 -2.37 -4.78
N ASP A 322 -26.45 -2.77 -4.88
CA ASP A 322 -27.09 -3.65 -3.90
C ASP A 322 -26.50 -5.07 -3.92
N ASP A 323 -26.22 -5.63 -5.10
CA ASP A 323 -25.57 -6.94 -5.24
C ASP A 323 -24.16 -6.92 -4.63
N VAL A 324 -23.38 -5.87 -4.93
CA VAL A 324 -22.01 -5.71 -4.43
C VAL A 324 -22.00 -5.46 -2.92
N ALA A 325 -22.94 -4.66 -2.38
CA ALA A 325 -23.08 -4.46 -0.94
C ALA A 325 -23.43 -5.77 -0.22
N ALA A 326 -24.33 -6.59 -0.78
CA ALA A 326 -24.68 -7.90 -0.21
C ALA A 326 -23.48 -8.86 -0.23
N PHE A 327 -22.68 -8.84 -1.31
CA PHE A 327 -21.44 -9.62 -1.41
C PHE A 327 -20.43 -9.21 -0.32
N LEU A 328 -20.16 -7.91 -0.17
CA LEU A 328 -19.27 -7.36 0.86
C LEU A 328 -19.75 -7.69 2.27
N GLN A 329 -21.05 -7.54 2.53
CA GLN A 329 -21.65 -7.85 3.83
C GLN A 329 -21.43 -9.32 4.20
N ARG A 330 -21.73 -10.23 3.26
CA ARG A 330 -21.60 -11.67 3.44
C ARG A 330 -20.16 -12.07 3.70
N TRP A 331 -19.25 -11.70 2.79
CA TRP A 331 -17.90 -12.27 2.79
C TRP A 331 -16.94 -11.55 3.72
N SER A 332 -17.04 -10.22 3.86
CA SER A 332 -16.23 -9.47 4.83
C SER A 332 -16.80 -9.49 6.25
N LEU A 333 -17.95 -10.14 6.47
CA LEU A 333 -18.67 -10.18 7.75
C LEU A 333 -18.90 -8.77 8.31
N SER A 334 -19.18 -7.83 7.42
CA SER A 334 -19.34 -6.40 7.73
C SER A 334 -20.82 -6.06 7.98
N THR A 335 -21.08 -4.92 8.62
CA THR A 335 -22.46 -4.42 8.76
C THR A 335 -22.98 -3.87 7.43
N PRO A 336 -24.31 -3.78 7.23
CA PRO A 336 -24.87 -3.14 6.04
C PRO A 336 -24.34 -1.73 5.78
N GLU A 337 -24.14 -0.95 6.83
CA GLU A 337 -23.64 0.43 6.75
C GLU A 337 -22.19 0.44 6.28
N ARG A 338 -21.34 -0.44 6.83
CA ARG A 338 -19.93 -0.54 6.44
C ARG A 338 -19.76 -1.09 5.02
N ALA A 339 -20.57 -2.07 4.62
CA ALA A 339 -20.59 -2.57 3.24
C ALA A 339 -20.94 -1.45 2.24
N ARG A 340 -21.94 -0.61 2.55
CA ARG A 340 -22.29 0.55 1.73
C ARG A 340 -21.24 1.66 1.76
N GLN A 341 -20.55 1.84 2.88
CA GLN A 341 -19.42 2.78 2.95
C GLN A 341 -18.26 2.34 2.04
N SER A 342 -17.92 1.04 2.01
CA SER A 342 -16.89 0.52 1.12
C SER A 342 -17.19 0.79 -0.35
N LEU A 343 -18.47 0.77 -0.77
CA LEU A 343 -18.86 1.12 -2.13
C LEU A 343 -18.45 2.54 -2.53
N ARG A 344 -18.44 3.51 -1.61
CA ARG A 344 -18.00 4.88 -1.94
C ARG A 344 -16.53 4.93 -2.38
N PHE A 345 -15.68 4.14 -1.71
CA PHE A 345 -14.28 4.00 -2.08
C PHE A 345 -14.13 3.25 -3.40
N LEU A 346 -14.84 2.12 -3.56
CA LEU A 346 -14.82 1.32 -4.77
C LEU A 346 -15.37 2.06 -6.00
N SER A 347 -16.23 3.06 -5.81
CA SER A 347 -16.77 3.89 -6.91
C SER A 347 -15.96 5.17 -7.19
N SER A 348 -14.91 5.47 -6.40
CA SER A 348 -14.08 6.67 -6.61
C SER A 348 -13.29 6.56 -7.93
N PRO A 349 -13.27 7.59 -8.78
CA PRO A 349 -12.43 7.61 -9.98
C PRO A 349 -10.94 7.38 -9.68
N LEU A 350 -10.43 7.94 -8.59
CA LEU A 350 -9.03 7.81 -8.19
C LEU A 350 -8.74 6.48 -7.49
N TRP A 351 -9.67 5.98 -6.68
CA TRP A 351 -9.42 4.88 -5.75
C TRP A 351 -10.02 3.52 -6.15
N ARG A 352 -10.85 3.47 -7.19
CA ARG A 352 -11.57 2.24 -7.60
C ARG A 352 -10.66 1.04 -7.86
N ALA A 353 -9.50 1.30 -8.46
CA ALA A 353 -8.50 0.27 -8.77
C ALA A 353 -7.52 0.06 -7.60
N TYR A 354 -7.38 1.05 -6.72
CA TYR A 354 -6.36 1.08 -5.68
C TYR A 354 -6.50 -0.04 -4.65
N THR A 355 -7.70 -0.61 -4.46
CA THR A 355 -7.85 -1.82 -3.61
C THR A 355 -6.92 -2.97 -4.04
N SER A 356 -6.61 -3.07 -5.34
CA SER A 356 -5.72 -4.12 -5.86
C SER A 356 -4.27 -3.96 -5.41
N THR A 357 -3.81 -2.78 -4.98
CA THR A 357 -2.44 -2.61 -4.45
C THR A 357 -2.25 -3.43 -3.18
N TYR A 358 -3.18 -3.35 -2.23
CA TYR A 358 -3.15 -4.15 -1.01
C TYR A 358 -3.26 -5.65 -1.31
N VAL A 359 -4.25 -6.04 -2.13
CA VAL A 359 -4.56 -7.45 -2.37
C VAL A 359 -3.45 -8.15 -3.16
N GLU A 360 -3.06 -7.57 -4.29
CA GLU A 360 -2.05 -8.18 -5.16
C GLU A 360 -0.62 -7.90 -4.66
N GLY A 361 -0.39 -6.76 -4.01
CA GLY A 361 0.88 -6.46 -3.35
C GLY A 361 1.20 -7.47 -2.25
N TYR A 362 0.28 -7.71 -1.33
CA TYR A 362 0.44 -8.72 -0.28
C TYR A 362 0.68 -10.12 -0.87
N ARG A 363 -0.09 -10.52 -1.90
CA ARG A 363 0.06 -11.83 -2.56
C ARG A 363 1.41 -11.97 -3.24
N LEU A 364 1.82 -10.98 -4.02
CA LEU A 364 3.05 -11.01 -4.80
C LEU A 364 4.29 -10.98 -3.90
N LEU A 365 4.38 -9.99 -3.02
CA LEU A 365 5.54 -9.83 -2.14
C LEU A 365 5.58 -10.93 -1.09
N GLY A 366 4.43 -11.32 -0.53
CA GLY A 366 4.33 -12.42 0.43
C GLY A 366 4.73 -13.76 -0.19
N GLY A 367 4.26 -14.03 -1.41
CA GLY A 367 4.66 -15.19 -2.19
C GLY A 367 6.16 -15.21 -2.45
N TRP A 368 6.71 -14.09 -2.93
CA TRP A 368 8.14 -13.94 -3.18
C TRP A 368 8.98 -14.10 -1.90
N LEU A 369 8.61 -13.49 -0.76
CA LEU A 369 9.31 -13.68 0.50
C LEU A 369 9.23 -15.13 1.03
N ALA A 370 8.15 -15.85 0.70
CA ALA A 370 7.92 -17.22 1.13
C ALA A 370 8.71 -18.28 0.34
N GLU A 371 9.31 -17.94 -0.81
CA GLU A 371 10.18 -18.85 -1.56
C GLU A 371 11.49 -19.19 -0.82
N VAL A 372 11.87 -18.37 0.17
CA VAL A 372 13.06 -18.57 1.01
C VAL A 372 12.67 -18.84 2.47
N PRO A 373 13.50 -19.58 3.23
CA PRO A 373 13.23 -19.84 4.65
C PRO A 373 13.15 -18.56 5.48
N VAL A 374 12.41 -18.62 6.61
CA VAL A 374 12.45 -17.57 7.63
C VAL A 374 13.89 -17.42 8.14
N GLY A 375 14.40 -16.20 8.19
CA GLY A 375 15.75 -15.90 8.67
C GLY A 375 16.45 -14.85 7.81
N ALA A 376 17.78 -14.86 7.83
CA ALA A 376 18.61 -13.83 7.21
C ALA A 376 18.32 -13.63 5.71
N GLU A 377 18.06 -14.70 4.97
CA GLU A 377 17.75 -14.62 3.53
C GLU A 377 16.42 -13.91 3.26
N ARG A 378 15.39 -14.17 4.07
CA ARG A 378 14.12 -13.44 3.98
C ARG A 378 14.27 -11.98 4.40
N SER A 379 15.03 -11.71 5.46
CA SER A 379 15.33 -10.34 5.89
C SER A 379 16.07 -9.55 4.81
N GLU A 380 16.96 -10.22 4.08
CA GLU A 380 17.67 -9.66 2.93
C GLU A 380 16.74 -9.40 1.75
N ARG A 381 15.82 -10.31 1.42
CA ARG A 381 14.77 -10.04 0.42
C ARG A 381 13.91 -8.84 0.80
N PHE A 382 13.52 -8.71 2.07
CA PHE A 382 12.79 -7.53 2.55
C PHE A 382 13.63 -6.25 2.45
N ARG A 383 14.93 -6.31 2.75
CA ARG A 383 15.87 -5.19 2.53
C ARG A 383 15.89 -4.74 1.07
N ARG A 384 15.85 -5.66 0.11
CA ARG A 384 15.78 -5.32 -1.31
C ARG A 384 14.52 -4.55 -1.67
N LEU A 385 13.37 -4.89 -1.10
CA LEU A 385 12.13 -4.11 -1.30
C LEU A 385 12.26 -2.67 -0.77
N LEU A 386 13.01 -2.48 0.31
CA LEU A 386 13.29 -1.15 0.89
C LEU A 386 14.30 -0.32 0.08
N ASP A 387 15.23 -0.96 -0.64
CA ASP A 387 16.38 -0.28 -1.25
C ASP A 387 16.31 -0.16 -2.77
N GLU A 388 15.70 -1.13 -3.44
CA GLU A 388 15.68 -1.24 -4.89
C GLU A 388 14.34 -0.73 -5.46
N PRO A 389 14.33 -0.05 -6.62
CA PRO A 389 13.11 0.29 -7.38
C PRO A 389 12.52 -0.93 -8.11
N LEU A 390 12.31 -2.03 -7.36
CA LEU A 390 11.70 -3.25 -7.87
C LEU A 390 10.28 -3.00 -8.38
N VAL A 391 9.89 -3.72 -9.44
CA VAL A 391 8.55 -3.66 -10.03
C VAL A 391 7.89 -5.04 -10.08
N PRO A 392 6.55 -5.13 -10.16
CA PRO A 392 5.84 -6.40 -10.05
C PRO A 392 6.25 -7.45 -11.08
N SER A 393 6.46 -7.05 -12.34
CA SER A 393 6.95 -7.93 -13.41
C SER A 393 8.31 -8.55 -13.11
N VAL A 394 9.20 -7.85 -12.42
CA VAL A 394 10.51 -8.39 -12.02
C VAL A 394 10.35 -9.50 -10.98
N LEU A 395 9.49 -9.29 -9.97
CA LEU A 395 9.23 -10.31 -8.96
C LEU A 395 8.57 -11.56 -9.55
N ARG A 396 7.63 -11.39 -10.48
CA ARG A 396 6.95 -12.51 -11.16
C ARG A 396 7.87 -13.33 -12.07
N ALA A 397 8.88 -12.71 -12.68
CA ALA A 397 9.83 -13.39 -13.55
C ALA A 397 10.80 -14.31 -12.78
N GLY A 398 10.91 -14.14 -11.45
CA GLY A 398 11.80 -14.89 -10.57
C GLY A 398 13.27 -14.43 -10.62
N GLU A 399 14.09 -14.95 -9.71
CA GLU A 399 15.50 -14.50 -9.53
C GLU A 399 16.40 -14.72 -10.76
N GLY A 400 16.06 -15.65 -11.65
CA GLY A 400 16.81 -15.87 -12.90
C GLY A 400 16.83 -14.67 -13.85
N TYR A 401 15.91 -13.71 -13.67
CA TYR A 401 15.85 -12.46 -14.42
C TYR A 401 16.65 -11.32 -13.78
N LEU A 402 16.95 -11.41 -12.48
CA LEU A 402 17.71 -10.41 -11.71
C LEU A 402 19.22 -10.55 -11.93
N THR A 403 19.71 -11.75 -12.25
CA THR A 403 21.15 -12.03 -12.45
C THR A 403 21.60 -12.02 -13.91
N ALA A 404 20.67 -11.93 -14.88
CA ALA A 404 20.98 -12.04 -16.31
C ALA A 404 21.49 -10.72 -16.96
N GLY A 405 21.69 -9.66 -16.18
CA GLY A 405 22.21 -8.36 -16.63
C GLY A 405 23.60 -7.99 -16.09
N GLY A 406 24.40 -8.99 -15.68
CA GLY A 406 25.79 -8.81 -15.21
C GLY A 406 26.82 -8.79 -16.34
#